data_AF-A0A3D1I1R8-F1
#
_entry.id   AF-A0A3D1I1R8-F1
#
_cell.length_a   1.000
_cell.length_b   1.000
_cell.length_c   1.000
_cell.angle_alpha   90.00
_cell.angle_beta   90.00
_cell.angle_gamma   90.00
#
_symmetry.space_group_name_H-M   'P 1'
#
loop_
_entity.id
_entity.type
_entity.pdbx_description
1 polymer ?
#
loop_
_entity_poly.entity_id
_entity_poly.type
_entity_poly.pdbx_seq_one_letter_code
_entity_poly.pdbx_strand_id
1 'polypeptide(L)'
;MMCSIMKKGTPYVKGIFRRRFLSLFAHFDIAVLLFLLMNLALGIRTKTRTTLLAFTTWESIGNSNWYITAVLCLYLMLIVSFLIFRKHRLPGLIAMTVLTCGLAFALIKVGKPAWYYNTLILFPLGMWYAYLKKYIDKFVMKNNYIYTLCVTVAVAAFAVGHKYRSAGLPVYWAWASAFMLIVVLASMKIKIGNPALSMLGKHVFSVYILQRIPMTIFKRLGLVNNNLNYFVLCFAATLLMAIVFDALMKKLDAKVFTPKAKA
;
A
#
# COMPACT_ATOMS: atom_id res chain seq x y z
N MET A 1 5.82 0.25 -10.03
CA MET A 1 6.89 1.28 -10.10
C MET A 1 8.08 0.87 -10.95
N MET A 2 8.58 -0.36 -10.81
CA MET A 2 9.72 -0.82 -11.62
C MET A 2 9.53 -0.66 -13.13
N CYS A 3 8.34 -0.98 -13.67
CA CYS A 3 8.04 -0.74 -15.09
C CYS A 3 8.27 0.72 -15.52
N SER A 4 7.94 1.69 -14.66
CA SER A 4 8.17 3.11 -14.95
C SER A 4 9.64 3.49 -14.87
N ILE A 5 10.41 2.90 -13.94
CA ILE A 5 11.87 3.06 -13.86
C ILE A 5 12.53 2.50 -15.12
N MET A 6 12.11 1.31 -15.57
CA MET A 6 12.64 0.69 -16.79
C MET A 6 12.37 1.54 -18.04
N LYS A 7 11.18 2.16 -18.13
CA LYS A 7 10.77 2.99 -19.28
C LYS A 7 11.33 4.41 -19.24
N LYS A 8 11.32 5.07 -18.08
CA LYS A 8 11.58 6.51 -17.92
C LYS A 8 12.89 6.84 -17.19
N GLY A 9 13.57 5.84 -16.62
CA GLY A 9 14.89 5.98 -16.00
C GLY A 9 14.96 6.95 -14.81
N THR A 10 16.15 7.52 -14.62
CA THR A 10 16.48 8.43 -13.51
C THR A 10 15.56 9.66 -13.41
N PRO A 11 15.12 10.31 -14.51
CA PRO A 11 14.16 11.41 -14.43
C PRO A 11 12.85 11.05 -13.71
N TYR A 12 12.36 9.81 -13.89
CA TYR A 12 11.20 9.33 -13.16
C TYR A 12 11.50 9.20 -11.66
N VAL A 13 12.64 8.60 -11.29
CA VAL A 13 13.05 8.40 -9.89
C VAL A 13 13.18 9.74 -9.15
N LYS A 14 13.85 10.73 -9.75
CA LYS A 14 13.95 12.11 -9.20
C LYS A 14 12.57 12.74 -8.95
N GLY A 15 11.59 12.39 -9.78
CA GLY A 15 10.23 12.88 -9.65
C GLY A 15 9.41 12.25 -8.52
N ILE A 16 9.82 11.10 -7.97
CA ILE A 16 9.02 10.34 -6.99
C ILE A 16 8.86 11.12 -5.70
N PHE A 17 9.90 11.81 -5.23
CA PHE A 17 9.84 12.57 -3.98
C PHE A 17 8.68 13.57 -4.00
N ARG A 18 8.65 14.45 -5.02
CA ARG A 18 7.58 15.45 -5.14
C ARG A 18 6.22 14.84 -5.51
N ARG A 19 6.18 13.97 -6.52
CA ARG A 19 4.92 13.52 -7.15
C ARG A 19 4.24 12.35 -6.43
N ARG A 20 4.93 11.69 -5.49
CA ARG A 20 4.39 10.52 -4.79
C ARG A 20 4.58 10.64 -3.29
N PHE A 21 5.81 10.89 -2.82
CA PHE A 21 6.07 10.96 -1.38
C PHE A 21 5.36 12.16 -0.75
N LEU A 22 5.63 13.39 -1.22
CA LEU A 22 5.02 14.59 -0.65
C LEU A 22 3.51 14.65 -0.88
N SER A 23 3.04 14.22 -2.06
CA SER A 23 1.60 14.15 -2.36
C SER A 23 0.87 13.18 -1.42
N LEU A 24 1.37 11.95 -1.26
CA LEU A 24 0.78 10.97 -0.33
C LEU A 24 0.81 11.48 1.12
N PHE A 25 1.92 12.08 1.53
CA PHE A 25 2.07 12.60 2.88
C PHE A 25 1.07 13.73 3.16
N ALA A 26 0.92 14.67 2.21
CA ALA A 26 -0.07 15.73 2.32
C ALA A 26 -1.53 15.20 2.34
N HIS A 27 -1.87 14.21 1.50
CA HIS A 27 -3.19 13.59 1.54
C HIS A 27 -3.44 12.93 2.90
N PHE A 28 -2.45 12.22 3.43
CA PHE A 28 -2.55 11.61 4.74
C PHE A 28 -2.73 12.64 5.86
N ASP A 29 -1.98 13.74 5.86
CA ASP A 29 -2.11 14.81 6.86
C ASP A 29 -3.49 15.45 6.83
N ILE A 30 -4.06 15.66 5.64
CA ILE A 30 -5.43 16.15 5.49
C ILE A 30 -6.43 15.13 6.06
N ALA A 31 -6.20 13.83 5.84
CA ALA A 31 -7.03 12.80 6.48
C ALA A 31 -6.90 12.82 8.01
N VAL A 32 -5.69 12.96 8.57
CA VAL A 32 -5.45 13.10 10.01
C VAL A 32 -6.20 14.31 10.57
N LEU A 33 -6.21 15.44 9.86
CA LEU A 33 -6.99 16.61 10.23
C LEU A 33 -8.49 16.30 10.32
N LEU A 34 -9.05 15.54 9.37
CA LEU A 34 -10.45 15.11 9.44
C LEU A 34 -10.74 14.23 10.67
N PHE A 35 -9.82 13.32 11.03
CA PHE A 35 -9.94 12.55 12.27
C PHE A 35 -9.86 13.42 13.52
N LEU A 36 -9.00 14.44 13.52
CA LEU A 36 -8.90 15.38 14.64
C LEU A 36 -10.19 16.17 14.81
N LEU A 37 -10.76 16.70 13.72
CA LEU A 37 -12.04 17.41 13.74
C LEU A 37 -13.18 16.50 14.23
N MET A 38 -13.24 15.26 13.75
CA MET A 38 -14.21 14.27 14.23
C MET A 38 -14.03 14.00 15.73
N ASN A 39 -12.79 13.81 16.20
CA ASN A 39 -12.53 13.55 17.61
C ASN A 39 -12.96 14.72 18.49
N LEU A 40 -12.70 15.97 18.07
CA LEU A 40 -13.16 17.17 18.76
C LEU A 40 -14.69 17.24 18.81
N ALA A 41 -15.37 17.02 17.68
CA ALA A 41 -16.83 17.03 17.60
C ALA A 41 -17.50 15.94 18.47
N LEU A 42 -16.85 14.79 18.64
CA LEU A 42 -17.35 13.67 19.44
C LEU A 42 -16.86 13.68 20.90
N GLY A 43 -16.14 14.72 21.33
CA GLY A 43 -15.55 14.80 22.67
C GLY A 43 -14.49 13.72 22.98
N ILE A 44 -13.89 13.13 21.95
CA ILE A 44 -12.84 12.11 22.08
C ILE A 44 -11.53 12.81 22.43
N ARG A 45 -11.04 12.56 23.65
CA ARG A 45 -9.78 13.16 24.12
C ARG A 45 -8.57 12.50 23.44
N THR A 46 -7.79 13.29 22.72
CA THR A 46 -6.46 12.91 22.23
C THR A 46 -5.38 13.70 22.95
N LYS A 47 -4.26 13.05 23.29
CA LYS A 47 -3.11 13.75 23.88
C LYS A 47 -2.43 14.61 22.81
N THR A 48 -1.94 15.80 23.17
CA THR A 48 -1.26 16.72 22.23
C THR A 48 -0.07 16.06 21.55
N ARG A 49 0.78 15.36 22.32
CA ARG A 49 1.93 14.60 21.78
C ARG A 49 1.50 13.55 20.75
N THR A 50 0.47 12.76 21.06
CA THR A 50 -0.07 11.74 20.14
C THR A 50 -0.64 12.38 18.88
N THR A 51 -1.29 13.52 19.01
CA THR A 51 -1.85 14.26 17.87
C THR A 51 -0.75 14.78 16.95
N LEU A 52 0.31 15.38 17.50
CA LEU A 52 1.45 15.84 16.70
C LEU A 52 2.18 14.68 16.01
N LEU A 53 2.38 13.57 16.72
CA LEU A 53 2.98 12.35 16.15
C LEU A 53 2.07 11.63 15.14
N ALA A 54 0.78 11.95 15.10
CA ALA A 54 -0.13 11.38 14.09
C ALA A 54 0.15 11.96 12.71
N PHE A 55 0.52 13.24 12.62
CA PHE A 55 0.95 13.90 11.37
C PHE A 55 2.31 13.37 10.86
N THR A 56 3.11 12.71 11.69
CA THR A 56 4.34 12.05 11.23
C THR A 56 4.13 10.59 10.85
N THR A 57 2.87 10.14 10.78
CA THR A 57 2.44 8.74 10.62
C THR A 57 2.88 7.79 11.75
N TRP A 58 3.53 8.30 12.79
CA TRP A 58 4.13 7.47 13.85
C TRP A 58 3.07 6.93 14.82
N GLU A 59 2.14 7.80 15.21
CA GLU A 59 1.02 7.49 16.08
C GLU A 59 -0.32 7.55 15.33
N SER A 60 -1.37 7.01 15.96
CA SER A 60 -2.73 7.05 15.44
C SER A 60 -3.64 7.77 16.43
N ILE A 61 -4.52 8.62 15.89
CA ILE A 61 -5.65 9.23 16.62
C ILE A 61 -6.99 8.57 16.23
N GLY A 62 -6.93 7.34 15.72
CA GLY A 62 -8.08 6.59 15.18
C GLY A 62 -7.90 6.20 13.70
N ASN A 63 -6.94 6.83 13.01
CA ASN A 63 -6.61 6.58 11.61
C ASN A 63 -5.72 5.34 11.40
N SER A 64 -5.78 4.74 10.20
CA SER A 64 -4.96 3.58 9.81
C SER A 64 -3.59 4.01 9.25
N ASN A 65 -2.69 4.45 10.14
CA ASN A 65 -1.38 5.06 9.79
C ASN A 65 -0.28 4.08 9.31
N TRP A 66 -0.27 2.85 9.80
CA TRP A 66 0.87 1.94 9.64
C TRP A 66 1.31 1.71 8.19
N TYR A 67 0.34 1.55 7.28
CA TYR A 67 0.60 1.31 5.86
C TYR A 67 1.20 2.56 5.19
N ILE A 68 0.81 3.75 5.63
CA ILE A 68 1.35 5.02 5.11
C ILE A 68 2.82 5.15 5.50
N THR A 69 3.16 4.88 6.77
CA THR A 69 4.55 4.80 7.23
C THR A 69 5.37 3.87 6.34
N ALA A 70 4.86 2.65 6.11
CA ALA A 70 5.51 1.66 5.26
C ALA A 70 5.74 2.18 3.82
N VAL A 71 4.72 2.73 3.17
CA VAL A 71 4.82 3.22 1.78
C VAL A 71 5.77 4.41 1.66
N LEU A 72 5.75 5.34 2.61
CA LEU A 72 6.65 6.50 2.63
C LEU A 72 8.11 6.06 2.77
N CYS A 73 8.41 5.13 3.68
CA CYS A 73 9.75 4.55 3.80
C CYS A 73 10.18 3.84 2.50
N LEU A 74 9.30 3.02 1.91
CA LEU A 74 9.57 2.32 0.65
C LEU A 74 9.84 3.29 -0.51
N TYR A 75 9.15 4.43 -0.56
CA TYR A 75 9.46 5.48 -1.55
C TYR A 75 10.86 6.06 -1.35
N LEU A 76 11.24 6.41 -0.12
CA LEU A 76 12.57 6.95 0.17
C LEU A 76 13.66 5.94 -0.19
N MET A 77 13.49 4.67 0.18
CA MET A 77 14.45 3.62 -0.15
C MET A 77 14.54 3.40 -1.65
N LEU A 78 13.42 3.38 -2.37
CA LEU A 78 13.43 3.27 -3.83
C LEU A 78 14.19 4.44 -4.47
N ILE A 79 13.97 5.67 -3.97
CA ILE A 79 14.71 6.85 -4.43
C ILE A 79 16.21 6.64 -4.19
N VAL A 80 16.61 6.30 -2.96
CA VAL A 80 18.01 6.07 -2.59
C VAL A 80 18.64 4.98 -3.46
N SER A 81 18.04 3.80 -3.55
CA SER A 81 18.58 2.65 -4.30
C SER A 81 18.80 2.98 -5.79
N PHE A 82 17.84 3.62 -6.45
CA PHE A 82 17.93 3.89 -7.88
C PHE A 82 18.61 5.24 -8.23
N LEU A 83 18.87 6.10 -7.23
CA LEU A 83 19.73 7.28 -7.39
C LEU A 83 21.20 7.00 -7.08
N ILE A 84 21.52 6.01 -6.24
CA ILE A 84 22.91 5.54 -6.03
C ILE A 84 23.33 4.71 -7.24
N PHE A 85 22.58 3.64 -7.53
CA PHE A 85 22.86 2.74 -8.65
C PHE A 85 22.22 3.22 -9.95
N ARG A 86 22.47 4.48 -10.32
CA ARG A 86 21.91 5.07 -11.56
C ARG A 86 22.31 4.21 -12.75
N LYS A 87 21.42 4.08 -13.73
CA LYS A 87 21.59 3.26 -14.95
C LYS A 87 21.69 1.74 -14.72
N HIS A 88 22.13 1.28 -13.54
CA HIS A 88 22.27 -0.14 -13.21
C HIS A 88 21.06 -0.67 -12.43
N ARG A 89 20.12 -1.27 -13.16
CA ARG A 89 18.83 -1.74 -12.62
C ARG A 89 18.97 -2.84 -11.58
N LEU A 90 19.87 -3.80 -11.81
CA LEU A 90 20.05 -4.97 -10.95
C LEU A 90 20.62 -4.60 -9.57
N PRO A 91 21.75 -3.86 -9.45
CA PRO A 91 22.22 -3.35 -8.16
C PRO A 91 21.17 -2.50 -7.43
N GLY A 92 20.40 -1.66 -8.15
CA GLY A 92 19.31 -0.89 -7.56
C GLY A 92 18.19 -1.78 -6.96
N LEU A 93 17.84 -2.88 -7.62
CA LEU A 93 16.87 -3.87 -7.09
C LEU A 93 17.40 -4.61 -5.86
N ILE A 94 18.68 -5.01 -5.90
CA ILE A 94 19.33 -5.69 -4.77
C ILE A 94 19.36 -4.73 -3.57
N ALA A 95 19.81 -3.49 -3.75
CA ALA A 95 19.82 -2.47 -2.72
C ALA A 95 18.42 -2.20 -2.15
N MET A 96 17.39 -2.10 -3.01
CA MET A 96 16.01 -1.92 -2.57
C MET A 96 15.55 -3.09 -1.68
N THR A 97 15.91 -4.31 -2.05
CA THR A 97 15.56 -5.52 -1.29
C THR A 97 16.26 -5.54 0.07
N VAL A 98 17.58 -5.30 0.10
CA VAL A 98 18.40 -5.25 1.32
C VAL A 98 17.90 -4.19 2.28
N LEU A 99 17.66 -2.96 1.79
CA LEU A 99 17.10 -1.89 2.61
C LEU A 99 15.73 -2.28 3.16
N THR A 100 14.89 -2.98 2.39
CA THR A 100 13.54 -3.39 2.83
C THR A 100 13.60 -4.41 3.96
N CYS A 101 14.53 -5.35 3.87
CA CYS A 101 14.81 -6.25 4.98
C CYS A 101 15.32 -5.47 6.21
N GLY A 102 16.26 -4.53 6.02
CA GLY A 102 16.76 -3.67 7.08
C GLY A 102 15.66 -2.86 7.78
N LEU A 103 14.73 -2.28 7.02
CA LEU A 103 13.57 -1.57 7.55
C LEU A 103 12.68 -2.49 8.41
N ALA A 104 12.42 -3.70 7.95
CA ALA A 104 11.62 -4.65 8.71
C ALA A 104 12.25 -4.98 10.07
N PHE A 105 13.55 -5.25 10.11
CA PHE A 105 14.28 -5.48 11.36
C PHE A 105 14.34 -4.23 12.25
N ALA A 106 14.49 -3.04 11.66
CA ALA A 106 14.44 -1.79 12.41
C ALA A 106 13.08 -1.56 13.09
N LEU A 107 11.98 -1.84 12.38
CA LEU A 107 10.62 -1.73 12.92
C LEU A 107 10.37 -2.74 14.05
N ILE A 108 10.90 -3.96 13.92
CA ILE A 108 10.87 -4.97 15.01
C ILE A 108 11.62 -4.45 16.23
N LYS A 109 12.85 -3.93 16.04
CA LYS A 109 13.70 -3.44 17.13
C LYS A 109 13.07 -2.26 17.88
N VAL A 110 12.33 -1.40 17.19
CA VAL A 110 11.60 -0.27 17.79
C VAL A 110 10.24 -0.69 18.38
N GLY A 111 9.90 -1.99 18.33
CA GLY A 111 8.69 -2.53 18.95
C GLY A 111 7.40 -2.21 18.20
N LYS A 112 7.47 -1.91 16.89
CA LYS A 112 6.25 -1.72 16.09
C LYS A 112 5.53 -3.06 15.89
N PRO A 113 4.18 -3.07 15.85
CA PRO A 113 3.42 -4.29 15.63
C PRO A 113 3.70 -4.95 14.27
N ALA A 114 3.45 -6.26 14.17
CA ALA A 114 3.84 -7.07 13.02
C ALA A 114 3.30 -6.60 11.67
N TRP A 115 2.10 -6.03 11.63
CA TRP A 115 1.51 -5.49 10.39
C TRP A 115 2.31 -4.35 9.76
N TYR A 116 3.22 -3.69 10.48
CA TYR A 116 4.11 -2.68 9.90
C TYR A 116 5.18 -3.26 8.96
N TYR A 117 5.60 -4.52 9.18
CA TYR A 117 6.75 -5.10 8.49
C TYR A 117 6.50 -6.43 7.78
N ASN A 118 5.43 -7.14 8.16
CA ASN A 118 5.11 -8.48 7.67
C ASN A 118 4.96 -8.58 6.14
N THR A 119 4.55 -7.51 5.47
CA THR A 119 4.30 -7.52 4.01
C THR A 119 5.23 -6.61 3.22
N LEU A 120 6.22 -5.96 3.87
CA LEU A 120 7.12 -5.00 3.21
C LEU A 120 7.87 -5.62 2.03
N ILE A 121 8.32 -6.87 2.18
CA ILE A 121 9.09 -7.59 1.17
C ILE A 121 8.33 -7.78 -0.16
N LEU A 122 6.99 -7.75 -0.13
CA LEU A 122 6.17 -7.89 -1.33
C LEU A 122 6.42 -6.74 -2.31
N PHE A 123 6.83 -5.58 -1.81
CA PHE A 123 7.14 -4.43 -2.65
C PHE A 123 8.36 -4.68 -3.56
N PRO A 124 9.58 -4.97 -3.06
CA PRO A 124 10.70 -5.33 -3.91
C PRO A 124 10.44 -6.61 -4.72
N LEU A 125 9.69 -7.60 -4.20
CA LEU A 125 9.34 -8.79 -4.99
C LEU A 125 8.49 -8.45 -6.21
N GLY A 126 7.52 -7.54 -6.08
CA GLY A 126 6.79 -7.01 -7.24
C GLY A 126 7.69 -6.27 -8.23
N MET A 127 8.77 -5.65 -7.76
CA MET A 127 9.79 -5.04 -8.64
C MET A 127 10.64 -6.09 -9.35
N TRP A 128 11.05 -7.17 -8.66
CA TRP A 128 11.73 -8.32 -9.26
C TRP A 128 10.88 -9.00 -10.32
N TYR A 129 9.60 -9.26 -10.02
CA TYR A 129 8.66 -9.79 -11.00
C TYR A 129 8.59 -8.91 -12.24
N ALA A 130 8.43 -7.59 -12.07
CA ALA A 130 8.38 -6.66 -13.20
C ALA A 130 9.67 -6.65 -14.04
N TYR A 131 10.85 -6.79 -13.40
CA TYR A 131 12.14 -6.86 -14.09
C TYR A 131 12.30 -8.17 -14.88
N LEU A 132 11.86 -9.30 -14.30
CA LEU A 132 11.98 -10.63 -14.88
C LEU A 132 10.75 -11.04 -15.73
N LYS A 133 9.74 -10.18 -15.84
CA LYS A 133 8.43 -10.50 -16.43
C LYS A 133 8.53 -11.18 -17.78
N LYS A 134 9.41 -10.71 -18.67
CA LYS A 134 9.60 -11.31 -20.01
C LYS A 134 10.00 -12.79 -19.93
N TYR A 135 10.87 -13.14 -18.99
CA TYR A 135 11.35 -14.51 -18.81
C TYR A 135 10.31 -15.37 -18.09
N ILE A 136 9.67 -14.81 -17.05
CA ILE A 136 8.61 -15.49 -16.30
C ILE A 136 7.43 -15.82 -17.22
N ASP A 137 6.93 -14.84 -17.98
CA ASP A 137 5.80 -15.06 -18.88
C ASP A 137 6.13 -16.09 -19.96
N LYS A 138 7.33 -16.02 -20.55
CA LYS A 138 7.79 -16.98 -21.57
C LYS A 138 7.84 -18.40 -21.02
N PHE A 139 8.24 -18.57 -19.76
CA PHE A 139 8.31 -19.88 -19.11
C PHE A 139 6.92 -20.39 -18.69
N VAL A 140 6.20 -19.60 -17.90
CA VAL A 140 4.90 -19.98 -17.31
C VAL A 140 3.85 -20.24 -18.38
N MET A 141 3.85 -19.47 -19.47
CA MET A 141 2.89 -19.58 -20.56
C MET A 141 3.35 -20.50 -21.69
N LYS A 142 4.45 -21.26 -21.51
CA LYS A 142 5.00 -22.16 -22.55
C LYS A 142 3.99 -23.22 -22.99
N ASN A 143 3.28 -23.84 -22.03
CA ASN A 143 2.15 -24.73 -22.29
C ASN A 143 1.22 -24.77 -21.06
N ASN A 144 0.02 -25.35 -21.23
CA ASN A 144 -0.97 -25.42 -20.15
C ASN A 144 -0.50 -26.28 -18.97
N TYR A 145 0.32 -27.31 -19.20
CA TYR A 145 0.86 -28.17 -18.13
C TYR A 145 1.80 -27.40 -17.19
N ILE A 146 2.73 -26.61 -17.73
CA ILE A 146 3.65 -25.78 -16.94
C ILE A 146 2.88 -24.72 -16.17
N TYR A 147 1.90 -24.07 -16.80
CA TYR A 147 1.03 -23.12 -16.09
C TYR A 147 0.33 -23.77 -14.89
N THR A 148 -0.32 -24.91 -15.10
CA THR A 148 -1.04 -25.63 -14.03
C THR A 148 -0.08 -26.08 -12.94
N LEU A 149 1.10 -26.61 -13.30
CA LEU A 149 2.15 -26.97 -12.34
C LEU A 149 2.58 -25.75 -11.49
N CYS A 150 2.82 -24.59 -12.11
CA CYS A 150 3.16 -23.38 -11.38
C CYS A 150 2.05 -22.95 -10.41
N VAL A 151 0.78 -23.05 -10.81
CA VAL A 151 -0.36 -22.76 -9.94
C VAL A 151 -0.42 -23.75 -8.78
N THR A 152 -0.32 -25.06 -9.04
CA THR A 152 -0.34 -26.09 -8.01
C THR A 152 0.79 -25.93 -7.02
N VAL A 153 2.02 -25.65 -7.48
CA VAL A 153 3.17 -25.38 -6.60
C VAL A 153 2.94 -24.13 -5.76
N ALA A 154 2.40 -23.05 -6.34
CA ALA A 154 2.11 -21.82 -5.59
C ALA A 154 1.03 -22.05 -4.52
N VAL A 155 -0.02 -22.81 -4.83
CA VAL A 155 -1.09 -23.19 -3.89
C VAL A 155 -0.55 -24.09 -2.79
N ALA A 156 0.27 -25.09 -3.11
CA ALA A 156 0.91 -25.96 -2.13
C ALA A 156 1.84 -25.16 -1.19
N ALA A 157 2.67 -24.27 -1.74
CA ALA A 157 3.54 -23.39 -0.96
C ALA A 157 2.73 -22.46 -0.04
N PHE A 158 1.60 -21.94 -0.51
CA PHE A 158 0.68 -21.15 0.32
C PHE A 158 0.06 -21.99 1.44
N ALA A 159 -0.43 -23.19 1.15
CA ALA A 159 -1.08 -24.07 2.12
C ALA A 159 -0.09 -24.51 3.23
N VAL A 160 1.10 -24.96 2.84
CA VAL A 160 2.17 -25.31 3.78
C VAL A 160 2.63 -24.07 4.56
N GLY A 161 2.87 -22.95 3.87
CA GLY A 161 3.25 -21.69 4.49
C GLY A 161 2.22 -21.20 5.50
N HIS A 162 0.92 -21.42 5.27
CA HIS A 162 -0.14 -21.02 6.19
C HIS A 162 -0.05 -21.77 7.52
N LYS A 163 0.25 -23.07 7.50
CA LYS A 163 0.46 -23.89 8.70
C LYS A 163 1.62 -23.37 9.55
N TYR A 164 2.70 -22.92 8.91
CA TYR A 164 3.93 -22.48 9.58
C TYR A 164 4.11 -20.96 9.65
N ARG A 165 3.13 -20.15 9.25
CA ARG A 165 3.25 -18.68 9.13
C ARG A 165 3.69 -17.97 10.41
N SER A 166 3.48 -18.58 11.57
CA SER A 166 3.87 -18.04 12.88
C SER A 166 5.30 -18.41 13.31
N ALA A 167 6.02 -19.24 12.54
CA ALA A 167 7.36 -19.72 12.87
C ALA A 167 8.45 -18.64 12.74
N GLY A 168 8.16 -17.55 12.04
CA GLY A 168 9.06 -16.41 11.94
C GLY A 168 8.81 -15.54 10.72
N LEU A 169 9.45 -14.38 10.69
CA LEU A 169 9.30 -13.40 9.60
C LEU A 169 9.63 -13.97 8.21
N PRO A 170 10.72 -14.74 8.01
CA PRO A 170 11.01 -15.32 6.69
C PRO A 170 9.93 -16.28 6.21
N VAL A 171 9.35 -17.07 7.11
CA VAL A 171 8.26 -18.00 6.78
C VAL A 171 6.99 -17.24 6.43
N TYR A 172 6.68 -16.18 7.19
CA TYR A 172 5.57 -15.28 6.86
C TYR A 172 5.75 -14.64 5.48
N TRP A 173 6.97 -14.17 5.17
CA TRP A 173 7.31 -13.59 3.88
C TRP A 173 7.15 -14.58 2.73
N ALA A 174 7.63 -15.82 2.90
CA ALA A 174 7.44 -16.88 1.92
C ALA A 174 5.94 -17.17 1.69
N TRP A 175 5.17 -17.28 2.76
CA TRP A 175 3.73 -17.48 2.71
C TRP A 175 3.00 -16.34 1.98
N ALA A 176 3.28 -15.09 2.34
CA ALA A 176 2.69 -13.92 1.70
C ALA A 176 3.08 -13.80 0.22
N SER A 177 4.32 -14.19 -0.12
CA SER A 177 4.82 -14.20 -1.50
C SER A 177 4.12 -15.28 -2.33
N ALA A 178 3.89 -16.47 -1.77
CA ALA A 178 3.12 -17.53 -2.42
C ALA A 178 1.69 -17.08 -2.70
N PHE A 179 1.04 -16.41 -1.74
CA PHE A 179 -0.28 -15.82 -1.94
C PHE A 179 -0.29 -14.83 -3.11
N MET A 180 0.66 -13.89 -3.14
CA MET A 180 0.76 -12.92 -4.23
C MET A 180 1.07 -13.57 -5.57
N LEU A 181 1.85 -14.66 -5.59
CA LEU A 181 2.13 -15.41 -6.81
C LEU A 181 0.86 -16.07 -7.37
N ILE A 182 -0.01 -16.62 -6.51
CA ILE A 182 -1.32 -17.15 -6.94
C ILE A 182 -2.13 -16.05 -7.63
N VAL A 183 -2.20 -14.85 -7.01
CA VAL A 183 -2.92 -13.70 -7.60
C VAL A 183 -2.34 -13.32 -8.96
N VAL A 184 -1.01 -13.27 -9.09
CA VAL A 184 -0.35 -12.99 -10.37
C VAL A 184 -0.68 -14.06 -11.41
N LEU A 185 -0.52 -15.35 -11.09
CA LEU A 185 -0.79 -16.45 -12.02
C LEU A 185 -2.26 -16.49 -12.46
N ALA A 186 -3.20 -16.22 -11.54
CA ALA A 186 -4.62 -16.10 -11.87
C ALA A 186 -4.86 -14.93 -12.83
N SER A 187 -4.26 -13.77 -12.56
CA SER A 187 -4.38 -12.56 -13.40
C SER A 187 -3.80 -12.71 -14.82
N MET A 188 -2.95 -13.72 -15.07
CA MET A 188 -2.42 -14.00 -16.41
C MET A 188 -3.49 -14.58 -17.36
N LYS A 189 -4.47 -15.33 -16.83
CA LYS A 189 -5.55 -15.93 -17.63
C LYS A 189 -6.91 -15.26 -17.41
N ILE A 190 -7.13 -14.68 -16.23
CA ILE A 190 -8.41 -14.09 -15.84
C ILE A 190 -8.29 -12.57 -15.87
N LYS A 191 -9.09 -11.93 -16.72
CA LYS A 191 -9.27 -10.48 -16.72
C LYS A 191 -10.58 -10.14 -16.01
N ILE A 192 -10.49 -9.57 -14.81
CA ILE A 192 -11.67 -9.09 -14.09
C ILE A 192 -11.90 -7.63 -14.50
N GLY A 193 -12.85 -7.42 -15.42
CA GLY A 193 -13.28 -6.10 -15.87
C GLY A 193 -14.64 -5.75 -15.28
N ASN A 194 -14.68 -5.16 -14.08
CA ASN A 194 -15.91 -4.67 -13.47
C ASN A 194 -15.81 -3.17 -13.17
N PRO A 195 -16.73 -2.32 -13.67
CA PRO A 195 -16.73 -0.88 -13.38
C PRO A 195 -16.72 -0.54 -11.88
N ALA A 196 -17.44 -1.29 -11.06
CA ALA A 196 -17.47 -1.11 -9.60
C ALA A 196 -16.09 -1.40 -8.99
N LEU A 197 -15.44 -2.50 -9.39
CA LEU A 197 -14.08 -2.81 -8.94
C LEU A 197 -13.06 -1.77 -9.43
N SER A 198 -13.23 -1.25 -10.65
CA SER A 198 -12.40 -0.17 -11.18
C SER A 198 -12.56 1.12 -10.38
N MET A 199 -13.79 1.46 -10.01
CA MET A 199 -14.10 2.62 -9.18
C MET A 199 -13.50 2.48 -7.78
N LEU A 200 -13.73 1.36 -7.09
CA LEU A 200 -13.08 1.07 -5.81
C LEU A 200 -11.56 1.10 -5.92
N GLY A 201 -11.00 0.54 -7.00
CA GLY A 201 -9.58 0.53 -7.31
C GLY A 201 -8.96 1.93 -7.43
N LYS A 202 -9.71 2.91 -7.94
CA LYS A 202 -9.25 4.31 -8.04
C LYS A 202 -9.26 5.02 -6.69
N HIS A 203 -10.12 4.59 -5.77
CA HIS A 203 -10.36 5.21 -4.47
C HIS A 203 -9.74 4.43 -3.29
N VAL A 204 -8.89 3.44 -3.54
CA VAL A 204 -8.35 2.51 -2.51
C VAL A 204 -7.75 3.24 -1.31
N PHE A 205 -6.95 4.28 -1.56
CA PHE A 205 -6.32 5.06 -0.49
C PHE A 205 -7.38 5.71 0.42
N SER A 206 -8.31 6.44 -0.19
CA SER A 206 -9.31 7.24 0.51
C SER A 206 -10.35 6.37 1.22
N VAL A 207 -10.78 5.28 0.60
CA VAL A 207 -11.62 4.27 1.25
C VAL A 207 -10.90 3.70 2.48
N TYR A 208 -9.63 3.27 2.32
CA TYR A 208 -8.89 2.66 3.41
C TYR A 208 -8.65 3.60 4.60
N ILE A 209 -8.28 4.87 4.32
CA ILE A 209 -7.92 5.81 5.39
C ILE A 209 -9.16 6.40 6.06
N LEU A 210 -10.25 6.66 5.33
CA LEU A 210 -11.43 7.35 5.84
C LEU A 210 -12.50 6.43 6.43
N GLN A 211 -12.49 5.12 6.11
CA GLN A 211 -13.54 4.18 6.55
C GLN A 211 -13.84 4.20 8.06
N ARG A 212 -12.84 4.50 8.89
CA ARG A 212 -13.00 4.51 10.35
C ARG A 212 -13.78 5.73 10.85
N ILE A 213 -13.90 6.80 10.06
CA ILE A 213 -14.67 7.98 10.44
C ILE A 213 -16.16 7.62 10.51
N PRO A 214 -16.83 7.14 9.43
CA PRO A 214 -18.22 6.70 9.52
C PRO A 214 -18.46 5.63 10.58
N MET A 215 -17.56 4.65 10.68
CA MET A 215 -17.66 3.59 11.70
C MET A 215 -17.68 4.17 13.12
N THR A 216 -16.81 5.15 13.42
CA THR A 216 -16.75 5.75 14.75
C THR A 216 -17.99 6.60 15.04
N ILE A 217 -18.43 7.40 14.07
CA ILE A 217 -19.61 8.25 14.21
C ILE A 217 -20.87 7.40 14.44
N PHE A 218 -21.16 6.46 13.53
CA PHE A 218 -22.37 5.64 13.62
C PHE A 218 -22.37 4.72 14.83
N LYS A 219 -21.19 4.26 15.27
CA LYS A 219 -21.07 3.53 16.54
C LYS A 219 -21.47 4.40 17.74
N ARG A 220 -21.05 5.66 17.79
CA ARG A 220 -21.43 6.59 18.88
C ARG A 220 -22.90 7.00 18.84
N LEU A 221 -23.50 7.04 17.65
CA LEU A 221 -24.94 7.29 17.49
C LEU A 221 -25.81 6.07 17.84
N GLY A 222 -25.23 4.95 18.26
CA GLY A 222 -25.98 3.75 18.64
C GLY A 222 -26.56 2.96 17.45
N LEU A 223 -26.11 3.22 16.22
CA LEU A 223 -26.61 2.56 15.01
C LEU A 223 -26.05 1.14 14.80
N VAL A 224 -25.55 0.50 15.85
CA VAL A 224 -24.85 -0.80 15.81
C VAL A 224 -25.82 -1.99 15.87
N ASN A 225 -27.08 -1.77 16.24
CA ASN A 225 -28.03 -2.83 16.60
C ASN A 225 -28.33 -3.83 15.46
N ASN A 226 -28.23 -3.40 14.20
CA ASN A 226 -28.34 -4.28 13.05
C ASN A 226 -27.03 -4.24 12.25
N ASN A 227 -26.25 -5.33 12.34
CA ASN A 227 -24.93 -5.45 11.71
C ASN A 227 -24.94 -5.17 10.20
N LEU A 228 -25.99 -5.61 9.49
CA LEU A 228 -26.10 -5.42 8.05
C LEU A 228 -26.36 -3.95 7.70
N ASN A 229 -27.32 -3.32 8.39
CA ASN A 229 -27.64 -1.91 8.18
C ASN A 229 -26.44 -1.02 8.54
N TYR A 230 -25.78 -1.30 9.67
CA TYR A 230 -24.57 -0.61 10.09
C TYR A 230 -23.46 -0.70 9.04
N PHE A 231 -23.24 -1.90 8.49
CA PHE A 231 -22.25 -2.11 7.44
C PHE A 231 -22.58 -1.31 6.17
N VAL A 232 -23.82 -1.41 5.67
CA VAL A 232 -24.26 -0.71 4.45
C VAL A 232 -24.14 0.80 4.62
N LEU A 233 -24.55 1.34 5.77
CA LEU A 233 -24.42 2.77 6.08
C LEU A 233 -22.96 3.21 6.13
N CYS A 234 -22.10 2.48 6.86
CA CYS A 234 -20.66 2.79 6.93
C CYS A 234 -20.02 2.73 5.54
N PHE A 235 -20.36 1.72 4.74
CA PHE A 235 -19.81 1.54 3.40
C PHE A 235 -20.23 2.68 2.47
N ALA A 236 -21.53 3.02 2.43
CA ALA A 236 -22.04 4.12 1.61
C ALA A 236 -21.41 5.47 2.00
N ALA A 237 -21.35 5.77 3.30
CA ALA A 237 -20.72 6.99 3.80
C ALA A 237 -19.22 7.04 3.47
N THR A 238 -18.50 5.92 3.60
CA THR A 238 -17.08 5.83 3.25
C THR A 238 -16.85 6.10 1.77
N LEU A 239 -17.69 5.54 0.88
CA LEU A 239 -17.58 5.77 -0.56
C LEU A 239 -17.82 7.23 -0.93
N LEU A 240 -18.87 7.85 -0.37
CA LEU A 240 -19.16 9.27 -0.58
C LEU A 240 -17.98 10.15 -0.13
N MET A 241 -17.46 9.89 1.08
CA MET A 241 -16.28 10.60 1.58
C MET A 241 -15.06 10.40 0.68
N ALA A 242 -14.82 9.17 0.21
CA ALA A 242 -13.67 8.87 -0.63
C ALA A 242 -13.73 9.59 -1.99
N ILE A 243 -14.89 9.63 -2.63
CA ILE A 243 -15.09 10.34 -3.90
C ILE A 243 -14.80 11.84 -3.74
N VAL A 244 -15.39 12.46 -2.70
CA VAL A 244 -15.20 13.90 -2.42
C VAL A 244 -13.74 14.18 -2.09
N PHE A 245 -13.14 13.38 -1.22
CA PHE A 245 -11.75 13.53 -0.81
C PHE A 245 -10.80 13.43 -2.02
N ASP A 246 -10.96 12.42 -2.87
CA ASP A 246 -10.10 12.25 -4.05
C ASP A 246 -10.28 13.37 -5.08
N ALA A 247 -11.50 13.90 -5.23
CA ALA A 247 -11.75 15.05 -6.09
C ALA A 247 -11.00 16.31 -5.59
N LEU A 248 -10.97 16.54 -4.27
CA LEU A 248 -10.23 17.64 -3.66
C LEU A 248 -8.71 17.42 -3.77
N MET A 249 -8.23 16.20 -3.47
CA MET A 249 -6.80 15.87 -3.53
C MET A 249 -6.24 15.97 -4.95
N LYS A 250 -7.03 15.60 -5.96
CA LYS A 250 -6.66 15.79 -7.37
C LYS A 250 -6.43 17.26 -7.73
N LYS A 251 -7.27 18.18 -7.20
CA LYS A 251 -7.09 19.62 -7.39
C LYS A 251 -5.81 20.11 -6.69
N LEU A 252 -5.54 19.63 -5.48
CA LEU A 252 -4.32 19.93 -4.74
C LEU A 252 -3.07 19.46 -5.50
N ASP A 253 -3.07 18.22 -5.98
CA ASP A 253 -1.97 17.63 -6.74
C ASP A 253 -1.67 18.40 -8.03
N ALA A 254 -2.71 18.82 -8.74
CA ALA A 254 -2.55 19.64 -9.95
C ALA A 254 -1.87 20.99 -9.65
N LYS A 255 -2.18 21.60 -8.49
CA LYS A 255 -1.67 22.92 -8.10
C LYS A 255 -0.26 22.87 -7.48
N VAL A 256 0.04 21.84 -6.67
CA VAL A 256 1.24 21.79 -5.82
C VAL A 256 2.29 20.80 -6.32
N PHE A 257 1.87 19.59 -6.69
CA PHE A 257 2.78 18.46 -6.91
C PHE A 257 3.06 18.16 -8.39
N THR A 258 2.22 18.65 -9.30
CA THR A 258 2.41 18.53 -10.74
C THR A 258 3.30 19.67 -11.24
N PRO A 259 4.42 19.39 -11.95
CA PRO A 259 5.21 20.46 -12.55
C PRO A 259 4.38 21.17 -13.62
N LYS A 260 4.31 22.50 -13.58
CA LYS A 260 3.80 23.30 -14.71
C LYS A 260 4.61 22.92 -15.94
N ALA A 261 3.93 22.62 -17.06
CA ALA A 261 4.63 22.53 -18.34
C ALA A 261 5.38 23.86 -18.52
N LYS A 262 6.69 23.79 -18.82
CA LYS A 262 7.38 24.97 -19.31
C LYS A 262 6.68 25.33 -20.62
N ALA A 263 6.01 26.48 -20.63
CA ALA A 263 5.62 27.15 -21.87
C ALA A 263 6.88 27.49 -22.66
#